data_AF-A0A973BBB7-F1
#
_entry.id   AF-A0A973BBB7-F1
#
_cell.length_a   1.000
_cell.length_b   1.000
_cell.length_c   1.000
_cell.angle_alpha   90.00
_cell.angle_beta   90.00
_cell.angle_gamma   90.00
#
_symmetry.space_group_name_H-M   'P 1'
#
loop_
_entity.id
_entity.type
_entity.pdbx_description
1 polymer ?
#
loop_
_entity_poly.entity_id
_entity_poly.type
_entity_poly.pdbx_seq_one_letter_code
_entity_poly.pdbx_strand_id
1 'polypeptide(L)' 'MNKKEILAKGFRLTMACLPFMFLGPYVLHLGFQFRNYLTIGCGILLMGVAMFLLFKGLKTIMKAFF' A
#
# COMPACT_ATOMS: atom_id res chain seq x y z
N MET A 1 16.30 -21.53 0.05
CA MET A 1 15.06 -20.78 -0.22
C MET A 1 14.88 -20.69 -1.73
N ASN A 2 13.82 -21.30 -2.27
CA ASN A 2 13.61 -21.36 -3.71
C ASN A 2 13.13 -20.00 -4.23
N LYS A 3 13.63 -19.52 -5.39
CA LYS A 3 13.24 -18.22 -5.99
C LYS A 3 11.71 -18.03 -6.08
N LYS A 4 10.97 -19.14 -6.24
CA LYS A 4 9.50 -19.20 -6.28
C LYS A 4 8.83 -18.72 -4.98
N GLU A 5 9.40 -19.01 -3.82
CA GLU A 5 8.86 -18.56 -2.53
C GLU A 5 9.02 -17.04 -2.36
N ILE A 6 10.15 -16.49 -2.80
CA ILE A 6 10.43 -15.04 -2.74
C ILE A 6 9.45 -14.29 -3.65
N LEU A 7 9.19 -14.85 -4.84
CA LEU A 7 8.21 -14.33 -5.77
C LEU A 7 6.79 -14.35 -5.20
N ALA A 8 6.38 -15.48 -4.61
CA ALA A 8 5.07 -15.60 -3.97
C ALA A 8 4.91 -14.64 -2.78
N LYS A 9 5.98 -14.41 -2.00
CA LYS A 9 5.99 -13.46 -0.88
C LYS A 9 5.83 -12.02 -1.35
N GLY A 10 6.59 -11.61 -2.38
CA GLY A 10 6.50 -10.28 -2.99
C GLY A 10 5.12 -10.03 -3.60
N PHE A 11 4.58 -11.02 -4.32
CA PHE A 11 3.26 -10.92 -4.93
C PHE A 11 2.13 -10.83 -3.89
N ARG A 12 2.18 -11.62 -2.81
CA ARG A 12 1.23 -11.48 -1.68
C ARG A 12 1.27 -10.09 -1.05
N LEU A 13 2.46 -9.50 -0.92
CA LEU A 13 2.64 -8.15 -0.39
C LEU A 13 2.01 -7.08 -1.30
N THR A 14 2.21 -7.20 -2.61
CA THR A 14 1.61 -6.28 -3.59
C THR A 14 0.09 -6.44 -3.66
N MET A 15 -0.44 -7.67 -3.61
CA MET A 15 -1.88 -7.90 -3.52
C MET A 15 -2.49 -7.37 -2.22
N ALA A 16 -1.77 -7.44 -1.10
CA ALA A 16 -2.19 -6.84 0.17
C ALA A 16 -2.13 -5.30 0.15
N CYS A 17 -1.29 -4.68 -0.69
CA CYS A 17 -1.28 -3.23 -0.88
C CYS A 17 -2.50 -2.72 -1.66
N LEU A 18 -3.07 -3.53 -2.54
CA LEU A 18 -4.20 -3.15 -3.39
C LEU A 18 -5.41 -2.65 -2.57
N PRO A 19 -5.94 -3.35 -1.55
CA PRO A 19 -7.02 -2.84 -0.72
C PRO A 19 -6.62 -1.58 0.05
N PHE A 20 -5.35 -1.48 0.45
CA PHE A 20 -4.81 -0.30 1.15
C PHE A 20 -4.79 0.94 0.23
N MET A 21 -4.55 0.73 -1.06
CA MET A 21 -4.60 1.76 -2.10
C MET A 21 -6.01 2.29 -2.36
N PHE A 22 -7.05 1.47 -2.18
CA PHE A 22 -8.45 1.90 -2.24
C PHE A 22 -8.94 2.53 -0.92
N LEU A 23 -8.47 2.03 0.23
CA LEU A 23 -8.80 2.56 1.54
C LEU A 23 -8.24 3.97 1.77
N GLY A 24 -7.03 4.28 1.27
CA GLY A 24 -6.43 5.61 1.38
C GLY A 24 -7.32 6.76 0.89
N PRO A 25 -7.73 6.79 -0.40
CA PRO A 25 -8.60 7.83 -0.93
C PRO A 25 -10.00 7.80 -0.30
N TYR A 26 -10.49 6.62 0.11
CA TYR A 26 -11.75 6.50 0.82
C TYR A 26 -11.74 7.22 2.18
N VAL A 27 -10.70 6.99 2.99
CA VAL A 27 -10.50 7.68 4.28
C VAL A 27 -10.29 9.19 4.08
N LEU A 28 -9.56 9.58 3.03
CA LEU A 28 -9.37 10.99 2.69
C LEU A 28 -10.71 11.66 2.31
N HIS A 29 -11.55 10.99 1.53
CA HIS A 29 -12.88 11.48 1.14
C HIS A 29 -13.79 11.65 2.35
N LEU A 30 -13.79 10.68 3.27
CA LEU A 30 -14.52 10.80 4.55
C LEU A 30 -14.01 11.99 5.38
N GLY A 31 -12.70 12.22 5.44
CA GLY A 31 -12.13 13.38 6.13
C GLY A 31 -12.60 14.72 5.57
N PHE A 32 -12.73 14.82 4.24
CA PHE A 32 -13.33 15.98 3.59
C PHE A 32 -14.82 16.11 3.90
N GLN A 33 -15.58 15.01 3.90
CA GLN A 33 -17.02 15.01 4.16
C GLN A 33 -17.37 15.49 5.58
N PHE A 34 -16.59 15.09 6.58
CA PHE A 34 -16.78 15.50 7.98
C PHE A 34 -16.06 16.82 8.33
N ARG A 35 -15.39 17.49 7.38
CA ARG A 35 -14.49 18.66 7.59
C ARG A 35 -13.53 18.47 8.78
N ASN A 36 -13.11 17.22 9.02
CA ASN A 36 -12.26 16.89 10.16
C ASN A 36 -10.81 16.86 9.69
N TYR A 37 -10.08 17.96 9.95
CA TYR A 37 -8.68 18.13 9.54
C TYR A 37 -7.76 17.01 10.07
N LEU A 38 -8.10 16.41 11.22
CA LEU A 38 -7.38 15.25 11.77
C LEU A 38 -7.49 14.01 10.87
N THR A 39 -8.69 13.74 10.33
CA THR A 39 -8.94 12.61 9.44
C THR A 39 -8.26 12.80 8.08
N ILE A 40 -8.22 14.04 7.58
CA ILE A 40 -7.51 14.38 6.33
C ILE A 40 -6.00 14.15 6.48
N GLY A 41 -5.41 14.63 7.58
CA GLY A 41 -4.00 14.39 7.89
C GLY A 41 -3.67 12.89 8.00
N CYS A 42 -4.55 12.13 8.64
CA CYS A 42 -4.41 10.67 8.73
C CYS A 42 -4.51 9.98 7.36
N GLY A 43 -5.42 10.44 6.49
CA GLY A 43 -5.56 9.94 5.12
C GLY A 43 -4.31 10.17 4.25
N ILE A 44 -3.68 11.35 4.36
CA ILE A 44 -2.41 11.66 3.66
C ILE A 44 -1.28 10.74 4.14
N LEU A 45 -1.17 10.54 5.47
CA LEU A 45 -0.21 9.59 6.03
C LEU A 45 -0.45 8.17 5.53
N LEU A 46 -1.71 7.74 5.50
CA LEU A 46 -2.11 6.40 5.06
C LEU A 46 -1.78 6.17 3.58
N MET A 47 -1.98 7.19 2.71
CA MET A 47 -1.54 7.15 1.32
C MET A 47 -0.01 7.07 1.18
N GLY A 48 0.74 7.83 1.98
CA GLY A 48 2.22 7.77 1.98
C GLY A 48 2.73 6.39 2.36
N VAL A 49 2.15 5.79 3.40
CA VAL A 49 2.47 4.41 3.84
C VAL A 49 2.09 3.39 2.75
N ALA A 50 0.92 3.54 2.12
CA ALA A 50 0.47 2.70 1.01
C ALA A 50 1.52 2.66 -0.11
N MET A 51 1.98 3.84 -0.52
CA MET A 51 2.95 4.01 -1.60
C MET A 51 4.30 3.40 -1.26
N PHE A 52 4.76 3.55 -0.01
CA PHE A 52 5.98 2.92 0.47
C PHE A 52 5.90 1.39 0.49
N LEU A 53 4.78 0.84 0.95
CA LEU A 53 4.54 -0.60 1.01
C LEU A 53 4.48 -1.21 -0.40
N LEU A 54 3.86 -0.50 -1.34
CA LEU A 54 3.78 -0.88 -2.75
C LEU A 54 5.16 -0.89 -3.42
N PHE A 55 5.97 0.14 -3.17
CA PHE A 55 7.35 0.21 -3.68
C PHE A 55 8.20 -0.95 -3.14
N LYS A 56 8.02 -1.32 -1.87
CA LYS A 56 8.71 -2.46 -1.25
C LYS A 56 8.24 -3.80 -1.81
N GLY A 57 6.93 -3.96 -2.04
CA GLY A 57 6.35 -5.13 -2.69
C GLY A 57 6.87 -5.34 -4.12
N LEU A 58 6.83 -4.29 -4.94
CA LEU A 58 7.36 -4.29 -6.31
C LEU A 58 8.86 -4.59 -6.35
N LYS A 59 9.67 -3.95 -5.49
CA LYS A 59 11.11 -4.23 -5.39
C LYS A 59 11.40 -5.69 -5.01
N THR A 60 10.55 -6.31 -4.18
CA THR A 60 10.67 -7.73 -3.81
C THR A 60 10.37 -8.65 -4.99
N ILE A 61 9.36 -8.32 -5.80
CA ILE A 61 9.04 -9.05 -7.03
C ILE A 61 10.18 -8.94 -8.04
N MET A 62 10.71 -7.72 -8.26
CA MET A 62 11.82 -7.48 -9.19
C MET A 62 13.06 -8.29 -8.83
N LYS A 63 13.38 -8.39 -7.53
CA LYS A 63 14.54 -9.15 -7.02
C LYS A 63 14.35 -10.68 -7.04
N ALA A 64 13.12 -11.14 -7.28
CA ALA A 64 12.82 -12.56 -7.45
C ALA A 64 12.80 -12.97 -8.93
N PHE A 65 12.46 -12.02 -9.81
CA PHE A 65 12.50 -12.19 -11.26
C PHE A 65 13.92 -12.09 -11.85
N PHE A 66 14.77 -11.25 -11.27
CA PHE A 66 16.18 -11.06 -11.63
C PHE A 66 17.07 -11.72 -10.57
#